data_AF-A0AAN8M5L6-F1
#
_entry.id   AF-A0AAN8M5L6-F1
#
_cell.length_a   1.000
_cell.length_b   1.000
_cell.length_c   1.000
_cell.angle_alpha   90.00
_cell.angle_beta   90.00
_cell.angle_gamma   90.00
#
_symmetry.space_group_name_H-M   'P 1'
#
loop_
_entity.id
_entity.type
_entity.pdbx_description
1 polymer ?
#
loop_
_entity_poly.entity_id
_entity_poly.type
_entity_poly.pdbx_seq_one_letter_code
_entity_poly.pdbx_strand_id
1 'polypeptide(L)'
;MYREILANNLLPSVRALKMGRGWVFQHDNDPKHTARATKEWLRKKHLKVLEWPSQSPDLNPIENLWRELKVCIAQRQPRNLKDLEKSFTRGPVEQRSDPYCDRVVFSAAR
;
A
#
# COMPACT_ATOMS: atom_id res chain seq x y z
N MET A 1 15.88 -6.89 -0.96
CA MET A 1 14.98 -5.73 -1.21
C MET A 1 13.51 -5.94 -0.83
N TYR A 2 12.63 -6.59 -1.63
CA TYR A 2 11.18 -6.62 -1.29
C TYR A 2 10.86 -7.20 0.09
N ARG A 3 11.44 -8.36 0.43
CA ARG A 3 11.28 -8.98 1.76
C ARG A 3 11.80 -8.11 2.90
N GLU A 4 12.86 -7.33 2.68
CA GLU A 4 13.37 -6.38 3.70
C GLU A 4 12.38 -5.24 3.91
N ILE A 5 11.80 -4.69 2.84
CA ILE A 5 10.75 -3.66 2.94
C ILE A 5 9.58 -4.19 3.77
N LEU A 6 9.10 -5.41 3.49
CA LEU A 6 8.03 -6.02 4.29
C LEU A 6 8.44 -6.27 5.74
N ALA A 7 9.66 -6.79 5.96
CA ALA A 7 10.16 -7.05 7.31
C ALA A 7 10.23 -5.78 8.17
N ASN A 8 10.62 -4.66 7.55
CA ASN A 8 10.83 -3.39 8.24
C ASN A 8 9.54 -2.58 8.43
N ASN A 9 8.56 -2.73 7.53
CA ASN A 9 7.40 -1.81 7.51
C ASN A 9 6.07 -2.50 7.79
N LEU A 10 5.84 -3.75 7.37
CA LEU A 10 4.49 -4.34 7.38
C LEU A 10 3.89 -4.44 8.79
N LEU A 11 4.58 -5.09 9.72
CA LEU A 11 4.07 -5.25 11.09
C LEU A 11 4.04 -3.93 11.87
N PRO A 12 5.05 -3.03 11.76
CA PRO A 12 4.94 -1.68 12.30
C PRO A 12 3.71 -0.92 11.80
N SER A 13 3.39 -0.96 10.50
CA SER A 13 2.20 -0.32 9.94
C SER A 13 0.91 -0.91 10.51
N VAL A 14 0.78 -2.23 10.58
CA VAL A 14 -0.40 -2.90 11.20
C VAL A 14 -0.63 -2.44 12.64
N ARG A 15 0.45 -2.28 13.42
CA ARG A 15 0.38 -1.79 14.80
C ARG A 15 0.01 -0.31 14.88
N ALA A 16 0.63 0.53 14.04
CA ALA A 16 0.37 1.96 14.00
C ALA A 16 -1.10 2.25 13.61
N LEU A 17 -1.63 1.47 12.67
CA LEU A 17 -3.03 1.51 12.23
C LEU A 17 -4.00 0.81 13.21
N LYS A 18 -3.51 0.25 14.33
CA LYS A 18 -4.29 -0.47 15.35
C LYS A 18 -5.21 -1.55 14.75
N MET A 19 -4.75 -2.22 13.68
CA MET A 19 -5.57 -3.24 13.01
C MET A 19 -5.84 -4.41 13.95
N GLY A 20 -7.10 -4.85 13.97
CA GLY A 20 -7.53 -6.00 14.77
C GLY A 20 -6.97 -7.34 14.27
N ARG A 21 -7.37 -8.43 14.93
CA ARG A 21 -7.06 -9.78 14.47
C ARG A 21 -7.77 -10.06 13.12
N GLY A 22 -7.13 -10.86 12.27
CA GLY A 22 -7.74 -11.33 11.03
C GLY A 22 -7.54 -10.44 9.80
N TRP A 23 -6.68 -9.42 9.88
CA TRP A 23 -6.27 -8.65 8.71
C TRP A 23 -5.66 -9.54 7.62
N VAL A 24 -5.81 -9.12 6.37
CA VAL A 24 -5.31 -9.81 5.18
C VAL A 24 -4.35 -8.89 4.44
N PHE A 25 -3.18 -9.41 4.09
CA PHE A 25 -2.21 -8.69 3.27
C PHE A 25 -2.57 -8.81 1.80
N GLN A 26 -2.68 -7.68 1.09
CA GLN A 26 -2.86 -7.66 -0.36
C GLN A 26 -1.57 -7.14 -1.02
N HIS A 27 -1.20 -7.76 -2.14
CA HIS A 27 -0.19 -7.27 -3.07
C HIS A 27 -0.50 -7.79 -4.48
N ASP A 28 0.05 -7.16 -5.51
CA ASP A 28 -0.14 -7.61 -6.89
C ASP A 28 0.69 -8.86 -7.24
N ASN A 29 0.50 -9.36 -8.45
CA ASN A 29 1.20 -10.55 -8.96
C ASN A 29 2.57 -10.25 -9.61
N ASP A 30 3.25 -9.13 -9.29
CA ASP A 30 4.62 -8.88 -9.80
C ASP A 30 5.51 -10.12 -9.52
N PRO A 31 6.37 -10.54 -10.46
CA PRO A 31 7.24 -11.71 -10.28
C PRO A 31 8.04 -11.72 -8.97
N LYS A 32 8.41 -10.56 -8.42
CA LYS A 32 9.13 -10.44 -7.14
C LYS A 32 8.24 -10.79 -5.95
N HIS A 33 6.95 -10.50 -6.04
CA HIS A 33 5.95 -10.77 -5.02
C HIS A 33 5.52 -12.23 -5.02
N THR A 34 5.44 -12.83 -6.21
CA THR A 34 5.03 -14.22 -6.43
C THR A 34 6.19 -15.23 -6.44
N ALA A 35 7.44 -14.74 -6.40
CA ALA A 35 8.63 -15.58 -6.31
C ALA A 35 8.55 -16.57 -5.14
N ARG A 36 9.07 -17.79 -5.34
CA ARG A 36 9.07 -18.86 -4.32
C ARG A 36 9.60 -18.39 -2.97
N ALA A 37 10.74 -17.69 -2.98
CA ALA A 37 11.39 -17.18 -1.79
C ALA A 37 10.55 -16.13 -1.03
N THR A 38 9.69 -15.38 -1.72
CA THR A 38 8.76 -14.42 -1.11
C THR A 38 7.57 -15.16 -0.50
N LYS A 39 6.96 -16.09 -1.25
CA LYS A 39 5.85 -16.93 -0.77
C LYS A 39 6.23 -17.73 0.49
N GLU A 40 7.41 -18.34 0.50
CA GLU A 40 7.92 -19.07 1.68
C GLU A 40 8.13 -18.16 2.88
N TRP A 41 8.65 -16.95 2.66
CA TRP A 41 8.85 -15.96 3.72
C TRP A 41 7.52 -15.52 4.34
N LEU A 42 6.51 -15.21 3.51
CA LEU A 42 5.16 -14.84 3.95
C LEU A 42 4.52 -15.97 4.78
N ARG A 43 4.65 -17.22 4.30
CA ARG A 43 4.19 -18.41 5.02
C ARG A 43 4.86 -18.57 6.38
N LYS A 44 6.19 -18.43 6.46
CA LYS A 44 6.95 -18.53 7.72
C LYS A 44 6.57 -17.44 8.72
N LYS A 45 6.09 -16.28 8.24
CA LYS A 45 5.59 -15.18 9.07
C LYS A 45 4.11 -15.31 9.43
N HIS A 46 3.45 -16.39 9.01
CA HIS A 46 2.01 -16.63 9.24
C HIS A 46 1.11 -15.50 8.73
N LEU A 47 1.51 -14.88 7.61
CA LEU A 47 0.75 -13.80 7.00
C LEU A 47 -0.33 -14.37 6.08
N LYS A 48 -1.59 -13.97 6.29
CA LYS A 48 -2.68 -14.28 5.37
C LYS A 48 -2.57 -13.34 4.18
N VAL A 49 -2.43 -13.89 2.98
CA VAL A 49 -2.30 -13.13 1.72
C VAL A 49 -3.60 -13.27 0.94
N LEU A 50 -4.11 -12.18 0.39
CA LEU A 50 -5.27 -12.18 -0.49
C LEU A 50 -4.85 -12.72 -1.86
N GLU A 51 -5.60 -13.68 -2.40
CA GLU A 51 -5.42 -14.09 -3.80
C GLU A 51 -5.84 -12.94 -4.72
N TRP A 52 -4.99 -12.64 -5.71
CA TRP A 52 -5.20 -11.51 -6.60
C TRP A 52 -5.26 -11.97 -8.07
N PRO A 53 -6.26 -11.53 -8.86
CA PRO A 53 -6.27 -11.81 -10.29
C PRO A 53 -5.14 -11.06 -11.01
N SER A 54 -4.57 -11.70 -12.03
CA SER A 54 -3.54 -11.07 -12.87
C SER A 54 -4.13 -9.93 -13.68
N GLN A 55 -3.35 -8.87 -13.88
CA GLN A 55 -3.71 -7.71 -14.72
C GLN A 55 -4.98 -6.97 -14.26
N SER A 56 -5.24 -6.93 -12.95
CA SER A 56 -6.37 -6.18 -12.39
C SER A 56 -5.92 -4.98 -11.53
N PRO A 57 -5.33 -3.93 -12.15
CA PRO A 57 -4.96 -2.72 -11.42
C PRO A 57 -6.18 -1.93 -10.96
N ASP A 58 -7.30 -2.05 -11.67
CA ASP A 58 -8.61 -1.46 -11.37
C ASP A 58 -9.18 -1.93 -10.03
N LEU A 59 -8.86 -3.18 -9.64
CA LEU A 59 -9.28 -3.72 -8.36
C LEU A 59 -8.41 -3.22 -7.20
N ASN A 60 -7.21 -2.68 -7.45
CA ASN A 60 -6.28 -2.35 -6.38
C ASN A 60 -6.62 -0.99 -5.75
N PRO A 61 -7.10 -0.94 -4.49
CA PRO A 61 -7.53 0.30 -3.86
C PRO A 61 -6.40 1.35 -3.76
N ILE A 62 -5.13 0.90 -3.74
CA ILE A 62 -3.98 1.80 -3.64
C ILE A 62 -3.81 2.67 -4.90
N GLU A 63 -4.29 2.23 -6.07
CA GLU A 63 -4.21 3.02 -7.31
C GLU A 63 -5.04 4.30 -7.21
N ASN A 64 -6.17 4.25 -6.52
CA ASN A 64 -6.99 5.43 -6.24
C ASN A 64 -6.23 6.42 -5.34
N LEU A 65 -5.55 5.92 -4.30
CA LEU A 65 -4.69 6.74 -3.43
C LEU A 65 -3.54 7.37 -4.22
N TRP A 66 -2.87 6.60 -5.08
CA TRP A 66 -1.79 7.10 -5.94
C TRP A 66 -2.26 8.17 -6.91
N ARG A 67 -3.43 7.98 -7.53
CA ARG A 67 -4.01 8.97 -8.46
C ARG A 67 -4.20 10.31 -7.75
N GLU A 68 -4.79 10.31 -6.57
CA GLU A 68 -5.03 11.54 -5.82
C GLU A 68 -3.75 12.18 -5.32
N LEU A 69 -2.80 11.37 -4.84
CA LEU A 69 -1.48 11.86 -4.43
C LEU A 69 -0.76 12.56 -5.59
N LYS A 70 -0.81 12.00 -6.81
CA LYS A 70 -0.26 12.63 -8.02
C LYS A 70 -0.91 13.99 -8.30
N VAL A 71 -2.24 14.10 -8.15
CA VAL A 71 -2.95 15.38 -8.32
C VAL A 71 -2.46 16.42 -7.30
N CYS A 72 -2.34 16.04 -6.02
CA CYS A 72 -1.86 16.94 -4.97
C CYS A 72 -0.39 17.37 -5.20
N ILE A 73 0.46 16.45 -5.65
CA ILE A 73 1.87 16.76 -5.95
C ILE A 73 1.96 17.67 -7.18
N ALA A 74 1.18 17.42 -8.23
CA ALA A 74 1.18 18.25 -9.44
C ALA A 74 0.82 19.71 -9.14
N GLN A 75 -0.14 19.96 -8.24
CA GLN A 75 -0.49 21.32 -7.79
C GLN A 75 0.66 22.05 -7.10
N ARG A 76 1.60 21.32 -6.48
CA ARG A 76 2.78 21.89 -5.79
C ARG A 76 3.95 22.20 -6.72
N GLN A 77 3.89 21.73 -7.98
CA GLN A 77 4.90 21.95 -9.01
C GLN A 77 6.36 21.77 -8.52
N PRO A 78 6.72 20.59 -7.95
CA PRO A 78 8.09 20.36 -7.48
C PRO A 78 9.08 20.46 -8.65
N ARG A 79 10.20 21.16 -8.44
CA ARG A 79 11.20 21.40 -9.50
C ARG A 79 12.40 20.47 -9.45
N ASN A 80 12.54 19.70 -8.38
CA ASN A 80 13.63 18.76 -8.16
C ASN A 80 13.19 17.65 -7.20
N LEU A 81 14.03 16.63 -7.03
CA LEU A 81 13.75 15.48 -6.17
C LEU A 81 13.52 15.86 -4.70
N LYS A 82 14.22 16.88 -4.18
CA LYS A 82 14.04 17.32 -2.79
C LYS A 82 12.68 17.98 -2.58
N ASP A 83 12.21 18.78 -3.55
CA ASP A 83 10.89 19.40 -3.50
C ASP A 83 9.77 18.35 -3.65
N LEU A 84 10.02 17.33 -4.47
CA LEU A 84 9.12 16.19 -4.60
C LEU A 84 9.04 15.41 -3.28
N GLU A 85 10.15 15.07 -2.64
CA GLU A 85 10.19 14.36 -1.36
C GLU A 85 9.46 15.13 -0.25
N LYS A 86 9.68 16.45 -0.15
CA LYS A 86 8.93 17.33 0.77
C LYS A 86 7.43 17.33 0.51
N SER A 87 7.00 17.04 -0.72
CA SER A 87 5.58 16.98 -1.06
C SER A 87 4.90 15.74 -0.47
N PHE A 88 5.64 14.65 -0.23
CA PHE A 88 5.12 13.45 0.42
C PHE A 88 4.99 13.61 1.94
N THR A 89 5.94 14.27 2.61
CA THR A 89 5.97 14.42 4.08
C THR A 89 5.08 15.54 4.63
N ARG A 90 4.50 16.37 3.76
CA ARG A 90 3.54 17.44 4.11
C ARG A 90 2.23 17.30 3.34
N GLY A 91 1.95 16.10 2.84
CA GLY A 91 0.84 15.84 1.94
C GLY A 91 -0.49 15.60 2.66
N PRO A 92 -1.64 15.89 2.01
CA PRO A 92 -2.96 15.60 2.56
C PRO A 92 -3.23 14.10 2.79
N VAL A 93 -2.43 13.19 2.21
CA VAL A 93 -2.58 11.74 2.40
C VAL A 93 -2.28 11.30 3.83
N GLU A 94 -1.33 11.95 4.52
CA GLU A 94 -1.01 11.67 5.93
C GLU A 94 -2.04 12.27 6.89
N GLN A 95 -2.84 13.24 6.43
CA GLN A 95 -3.89 13.91 7.19
C GLN A 95 -5.29 13.34 6.94
N ARG A 96 -5.42 12.33 6.08
CA ARG A 96 -6.72 11.71 5.79
C ARG A 96 -7.13 10.79 6.93
N SER A 97 -8.36 10.99 7.38
CA SER A 97 -8.98 10.18 8.40
C SER A 97 -9.36 8.79 7.86
N ASP A 98 -9.38 7.80 8.76
CA ASP A 98 -9.79 6.41 8.50
C ASP A 98 -11.04 6.26 7.60
N PRO A 99 -12.11 7.09 7.69
CA PRO A 99 -13.32 6.94 6.88
C PRO A 99 -13.12 7.06 5.35
N TYR A 100 -12.09 7.77 4.90
CA TYR A 100 -11.78 7.84 3.47
C TYR A 100 -11.09 6.55 2.99
N CYS A 101 -10.11 6.07 3.75
CA CYS A 101 -9.44 4.80 3.46
C CYS A 101 -10.44 3.64 3.46
N ASP A 102 -11.36 3.62 4.43
CA ASP A 102 -12.46 2.66 4.50
C ASP A 102 -13.31 2.70 3.24
N ARG A 103 -13.73 3.89 2.78
CA ARG A 103 -14.54 4.02 1.54
C ARG A 103 -13.83 3.44 0.32
N VAL A 104 -12.54 3.72 0.17
CA VAL A 104 -11.75 3.24 -0.98
C VAL A 104 -11.62 1.71 -0.92
N VAL A 105 -11.33 1.14 0.25
CA VAL A 105 -11.27 -0.31 0.46
C VAL A 105 -12.63 -0.98 0.18
N PHE A 106 -13.73 -0.44 0.72
CA PHE A 106 -15.07 -1.01 0.51
C PHE A 106 -15.55 -0.87 -0.93
N SER A 107 -15.11 0.15 -1.66
CA SER A 107 -15.46 0.32 -3.08
C SER A 107 -14.86 -0.76 -3.98
N ALA A 108 -13.71 -1.33 -3.58
CA ALA A 108 -13.02 -2.40 -4.30
C ALA A 108 -13.47 -3.82 -3.89
N ALA A 109 -14.30 -3.96 -2.84
CA ALA A 109 -14.75 -5.24 -2.30
C ALA A 109 -16.11 -5.72 -2.87
N ARG A 110 -16.53 -5.21 -4.03
CA ARG A 110 -17.78 -5.58 -4.71
C ARG A 110 -17.57 -6.64 -5.77
#